data_AF-A0A522AD97-F1
#
_entry.id   AF-A0A522AD97-F1
#
_cell.length_a   1.000
_cell.length_b   1.000
_cell.length_c   1.000
_cell.angle_alpha   90.00
_cell.angle_beta   90.00
_cell.angle_gamma   90.00
#
_symmetry.space_group_name_H-M   'P 1'
#
loop_
_entity.id
_entity.type
_entity.pdbx_description
1 polymer ?
#
loop_
_entity_poly.entity_id
_entity_poly.type
_entity_poly.pdbx_seq_one_letter_code
_entity_poly.pdbx_strand_id
1 'polypeptide(L)'
;MTGDNVSGTPSLVITSGELFLHVVTAGTPKITVTLPGQSSANTGSATAQTAGTAFNITLTATTDGTTTDTSYSGSKSITFSGPTGSPTYPGTVSFSSGVGTANITLVKAETTTITATDGTIAGTASSSLLVNPGAINSYTVTASSPQVVGVAFPVTVTAKDANNNTVTTDSSTSVTMGSGSGNVTFDTNPKTLVSGTFSVNATDNTAETTTITATDGSKNGTSGSIVVNPVPNYRSKAGGNWNDFNTWQVDTGSGFVDAVSGQTPTSADGTIEIRNGHTLTVTASVAVDQVTVDNGGQLTLNSGVTLTVNNGTGDDIVVQNGGVFVLTANPSFSSGATANINSGGTLKVAATGLTGNGTGVNAANFVYQSASILEYTLTSNFSASGVTYFPNADASTIPIFRLSGVLGVNTPGGGSATVFNCVFEVTSGNAITWTGAGTKTFRNGIRGAGSVTQGSAGQFIISGATADLGGGTLTLGTAGLQINAASVTTLSSDKTIAGTGGLTVAGTLDLNSKTLTLAAAPTLSGTIVTEIDRNGGSPLVGKIVLSSGALAYGGTLTVNNIGAPLTGGEEFDLFDATSFSGSFSATNLPAIAGGLN
;
A
#
# COMPACT_ATOMS: atom_id res chain seq x y z
N MET A 1 6.14 -42.21 98.35
CA MET A 1 5.88 -43.49 97.68
C MET A 1 5.49 -43.18 96.25
N THR A 2 6.14 -43.88 95.36
CA THR A 2 5.87 -44.01 93.93
C THR A 2 4.39 -44.25 93.64
N GLY A 3 3.87 -43.66 92.57
CA GLY A 3 2.53 -43.94 92.08
C GLY A 3 2.15 -42.99 90.95
N ASP A 4 2.56 -43.37 89.75
CA ASP A 4 2.00 -43.03 88.43
C ASP A 4 1.01 -41.87 88.35
N ASN A 5 1.48 -40.75 87.78
CA ASN A 5 0.63 -39.69 87.27
C ASN A 5 0.22 -40.05 85.84
N VAL A 6 -0.78 -40.94 85.72
CA VAL A 6 -1.46 -41.20 84.45
C VAL A 6 -2.54 -40.13 84.25
N SER A 7 -2.42 -39.45 83.12
CA SER A 7 -3.38 -38.55 82.49
C SER A 7 -4.85 -38.73 82.92
N GLY A 8 -5.45 -37.67 83.49
CA GLY A 8 -6.91 -37.49 83.50
C GLY A 8 -7.61 -37.29 84.86
N THR A 9 -7.11 -36.46 85.78
CA THR A 9 -7.90 -36.05 86.96
C THR A 9 -7.89 -34.54 87.23
N PRO A 10 -9.04 -33.92 87.61
CA PRO A 10 -9.16 -32.49 87.89
C PRO A 10 -8.53 -32.09 89.23
N SER A 11 -8.03 -30.85 89.34
CA SER A 11 -7.50 -30.28 90.58
C SER A 11 -8.51 -29.34 91.27
N LEU A 12 -8.54 -29.36 92.61
CA LEU A 12 -9.52 -28.67 93.46
C LEU A 12 -8.85 -27.53 94.23
N VAL A 13 -9.37 -26.30 94.13
CA VAL A 13 -8.99 -25.17 95.00
C VAL A 13 -10.26 -24.61 95.65
N ILE A 14 -10.27 -24.50 96.98
CA ILE A 14 -11.42 -24.06 97.78
C ILE A 14 -11.17 -22.63 98.28
N THR A 15 -12.05 -21.69 97.91
CA THR A 15 -12.26 -20.44 98.65
C THR A 15 -13.77 -20.13 98.71
N SER A 16 -14.20 -19.53 99.82
CA SER A 16 -15.59 -19.41 100.27
C SER A 16 -16.62 -19.02 99.19
N GLY A 17 -17.52 -19.94 98.84
CA GLY A 17 -18.88 -19.59 98.40
C GLY A 17 -19.42 -20.23 97.12
N GLU A 18 -18.61 -20.47 96.08
CA GLU A 18 -19.11 -20.98 94.79
C GLU A 18 -18.12 -21.96 94.11
N LEU A 19 -18.65 -23.01 93.45
CA LEU A 19 -17.90 -24.06 92.76
C LEU A 19 -17.96 -23.84 91.23
N PHE A 20 -16.84 -23.47 90.60
CA PHE A 20 -16.69 -23.51 89.15
C PHE A 20 -15.85 -24.73 88.73
N LEU A 21 -16.49 -25.69 88.07
CA LEU A 21 -15.82 -26.78 87.38
C LEU A 21 -15.45 -26.32 85.96
N HIS A 22 -14.19 -25.99 85.73
CA HIS A 22 -13.69 -25.87 84.36
C HIS A 22 -13.32 -27.28 83.86
N VAL A 23 -14.31 -27.98 83.26
CA VAL A 23 -14.01 -29.10 82.38
C VAL A 23 -13.54 -28.52 81.05
N VAL A 24 -12.24 -28.50 80.82
CA VAL A 24 -11.73 -28.34 79.46
C VAL A 24 -11.91 -29.70 78.80
N THR A 25 -12.57 -29.76 77.66
CA THR A 25 -12.63 -30.96 76.82
C THR A 25 -11.20 -31.46 76.62
N ALA A 26 -10.94 -32.75 76.89
CA ALA A 26 -9.65 -33.35 76.55
C ALA A 26 -9.40 -33.07 75.06
N GLY A 27 -8.25 -32.45 74.74
CA GLY A 27 -7.87 -32.25 73.35
C GLY A 27 -7.87 -33.60 72.63
N THR A 28 -8.15 -33.58 71.33
CA THR A 28 -8.12 -34.82 70.54
C THR A 28 -6.69 -35.10 70.08
N PRO A 29 -6.25 -36.36 70.02
CA PRO A 29 -4.94 -36.68 69.48
C PRO A 29 -4.78 -36.14 68.05
N LYS A 30 -3.62 -35.52 67.76
CA LYS A 30 -3.29 -34.99 66.43
C LYS A 30 -1.89 -35.38 65.99
N ILE A 31 -1.71 -35.54 64.69
CA ILE A 31 -0.39 -35.43 64.05
C ILE A 31 -0.24 -34.01 63.54
N THR A 32 0.72 -33.29 64.09
CA THR A 32 1.04 -31.91 63.71
C THR A 32 2.28 -31.86 62.83
N VAL A 33 2.33 -30.90 61.91
CA VAL A 33 3.44 -30.72 60.96
C VAL A 33 4.22 -29.46 61.30
N THR A 34 5.50 -29.61 61.62
CA THR A 34 6.45 -28.50 61.74
C THR A 34 7.23 -28.37 60.44
N LEU A 35 6.97 -27.30 59.70
CA LEU A 35 7.69 -26.92 58.48
C LEU A 35 9.09 -26.35 58.80
N PRO A 36 10.05 -26.39 57.85
CA PRO A 36 11.34 -25.73 58.00
C PRO A 36 11.20 -24.27 58.46
N GLY A 37 12.07 -23.81 59.36
CA GLY A 37 12.06 -22.44 59.90
C GLY A 37 11.15 -22.23 61.11
N GLN A 38 10.26 -23.17 61.43
CA GLN A 38 9.41 -23.08 62.62
C GLN A 38 10.04 -23.80 63.83
N SER A 39 9.83 -23.24 65.03
CA SER A 39 10.28 -23.85 66.30
C SER A 39 9.35 -24.96 66.79
N SER A 40 8.06 -24.86 66.49
CA SER A 40 7.04 -25.89 66.75
C SER A 40 5.92 -25.79 65.71
N ALA A 41 5.02 -26.76 65.68
CA ALA A 41 3.93 -26.77 64.71
C ALA A 41 3.09 -25.48 64.81
N ASN A 42 2.88 -24.84 63.66
CA ASN A 42 2.08 -23.62 63.53
C ASN A 42 2.57 -22.40 64.34
N THR A 43 3.86 -22.36 64.72
CA THR A 43 4.47 -21.20 65.39
C THR A 43 5.61 -20.59 64.57
N GLY A 44 5.63 -19.26 64.47
CA GLY A 44 6.61 -18.53 63.66
C GLY A 44 6.28 -18.52 62.16
N SER A 45 7.30 -18.42 61.32
CA SER A 45 7.16 -18.36 59.86
C SER A 45 7.88 -19.54 59.20
N ALA A 46 7.18 -20.26 58.33
CA ALA A 46 7.78 -21.31 57.54
C ALA A 46 8.77 -20.70 56.52
N THR A 47 9.96 -21.29 56.42
CA THR A 47 10.93 -20.96 55.38
C THR A 47 10.41 -21.45 54.04
N ALA A 48 10.38 -20.56 53.04
CA ALA A 48 9.99 -20.94 51.68
C ALA A 48 10.88 -22.07 51.14
N GLN A 49 10.28 -23.02 50.43
CA GLN A 49 10.98 -24.15 49.82
C GLN A 49 11.05 -23.98 48.30
N THR A 50 11.92 -24.75 47.64
CA THR A 50 12.10 -24.71 46.19
C THR A 50 11.47 -25.93 45.54
N ALA A 51 10.68 -25.71 44.49
CA ALA A 51 10.06 -26.79 43.72
C ALA A 51 11.13 -27.77 43.20
N GLY A 52 10.81 -29.06 43.26
CA GLY A 52 11.70 -30.14 42.84
C GLY A 52 12.85 -30.47 43.81
N THR A 53 13.03 -29.67 44.88
CA THR A 53 14.05 -29.93 45.91
C THR A 53 13.42 -30.64 47.10
N ALA A 54 14.01 -31.76 47.53
CA ALA A 54 13.56 -32.47 48.71
C ALA A 54 13.89 -31.69 49.99
N PHE A 55 12.97 -31.67 50.95
CA PHE A 55 13.17 -31.07 52.26
C PHE A 55 12.53 -31.90 53.37
N ASN A 56 13.01 -31.70 54.59
CA ASN A 56 12.50 -32.41 55.76
C ASN A 56 11.40 -31.62 56.46
N ILE A 57 10.33 -32.30 56.85
CA ILE A 57 9.33 -31.82 57.81
C ILE A 57 9.33 -32.71 59.05
N THR A 58 9.00 -32.13 60.19
CA THR A 58 8.87 -32.88 61.44
C THR A 58 7.39 -33.14 61.72
N LEU A 59 7.05 -34.40 61.98
CA LEU A 59 5.72 -34.83 62.42
C LEU A 59 5.76 -35.06 63.93
N THR A 60 4.83 -34.46 64.66
CA THR A 60 4.68 -34.69 66.11
C THR A 60 3.29 -35.27 66.37
N ALA A 61 3.24 -36.52 66.82
CA ALA A 61 2.04 -37.11 67.39
C ALA A 61 1.81 -36.51 68.79
N THR A 62 0.59 -36.06 69.04
CA THR A 62 0.21 -35.38 70.28
C THR A 62 -1.01 -36.03 70.88
N THR A 63 -1.13 -36.04 72.20
CA THR A 63 -2.31 -36.59 72.90
C THR A 63 -3.50 -35.66 72.82
N ASP A 64 -3.27 -34.34 72.68
CA ASP A 64 -4.31 -33.31 72.79
C ASP A 64 -4.22 -32.19 71.73
N GLY A 65 -3.31 -32.32 70.75
CA GLY A 65 -2.99 -31.28 69.76
C GLY A 65 -1.78 -30.42 70.11
N THR A 66 -1.26 -30.50 71.33
CA THR A 66 -0.13 -29.69 71.83
C THR A 66 0.94 -30.49 72.59
N THR A 67 0.55 -31.49 73.36
CA THR A 67 1.43 -32.32 74.20
C THR A 67 1.93 -33.54 73.41
N THR A 68 3.24 -33.70 73.25
CA THR A 68 3.84 -34.85 72.53
C THR A 68 3.48 -36.19 73.17
N ASP A 69 2.95 -37.11 72.37
CA ASP A 69 2.70 -38.50 72.78
C ASP A 69 3.98 -39.32 72.65
N THR A 70 4.75 -39.44 73.74
CA THR A 70 6.01 -40.19 73.74
C THR A 70 5.83 -41.70 73.56
N SER A 71 4.60 -42.23 73.65
CA SER A 71 4.31 -43.65 73.40
C SER A 71 4.18 -43.96 71.90
N TYR A 72 3.85 -42.96 71.08
CA TYR A 72 3.74 -43.09 69.63
C TYR A 72 5.12 -43.28 68.99
N SER A 73 5.42 -44.51 68.59
CA SER A 73 6.75 -44.92 68.13
C SER A 73 6.71 -46.00 67.04
N GLY A 74 7.85 -46.25 66.40
CA GLY A 74 8.02 -47.24 65.33
C GLY A 74 7.70 -46.68 63.94
N SER A 75 7.76 -47.55 62.92
CA SER A 75 7.44 -47.18 61.54
C SER A 75 5.93 -47.11 61.34
N LYS A 76 5.44 -46.01 60.78
CA LYS A 76 4.00 -45.73 60.56
C LYS A 76 3.75 -45.35 59.10
N SER A 77 2.65 -45.85 58.53
CA SER A 77 2.17 -45.39 57.22
C SER A 77 1.47 -44.04 57.41
N ILE A 78 1.99 -42.99 56.77
CA ILE A 78 1.45 -41.64 56.86
C ILE A 78 0.91 -41.23 55.50
N THR A 79 -0.33 -40.77 55.46
CA THR A 79 -0.93 -40.13 54.28
C THR A 79 -0.80 -38.61 54.41
N PHE A 80 -0.28 -37.99 53.35
CA PHE A 80 -0.10 -36.54 53.28
C PHE A 80 -1.08 -35.91 52.29
N SER A 81 -1.51 -34.69 52.55
CA SER A 81 -2.40 -33.92 51.67
C SER A 81 -2.13 -32.41 51.75
N GLY A 82 -2.70 -31.65 50.80
CA GLY A 82 -2.63 -30.19 50.75
C GLY A 82 -2.05 -29.64 49.44
N PRO A 83 -0.80 -29.95 49.06
CA PRO A 83 -0.22 -29.57 47.77
C PRO A 83 -0.96 -30.22 46.59
N THR A 84 -1.12 -29.48 45.49
CA THR A 84 -1.93 -29.91 44.33
C THR A 84 -1.10 -30.44 43.16
N GLY A 85 0.21 -30.21 43.19
CA GLY A 85 1.13 -30.51 42.10
C GLY A 85 1.76 -31.90 42.12
N SER A 86 1.04 -32.97 42.47
CA SER A 86 1.60 -34.34 42.53
C SER A 86 2.90 -34.46 43.34
N PRO A 87 2.88 -34.09 44.63
CA PRO A 87 4.04 -34.18 45.52
C PRO A 87 4.54 -35.63 45.70
N THR A 88 5.83 -35.77 46.00
CA THR A 88 6.45 -37.05 46.41
C THR A 88 6.56 -37.11 47.92
N TYR A 89 6.01 -38.16 48.52
CA TYR A 89 6.02 -38.42 49.96
C TYR A 89 6.67 -39.77 50.27
N PRO A 90 7.24 -39.95 51.48
CA PRO A 90 7.71 -41.26 51.90
C PRO A 90 6.53 -42.19 52.18
N GLY A 91 6.65 -43.48 51.84
CA GLY A 91 5.59 -44.47 52.10
C GLY A 91 5.37 -44.76 53.59
N THR A 92 6.41 -44.59 54.42
CA THR A 92 6.36 -44.71 55.88
C THR A 92 7.26 -43.67 56.56
N VAL A 93 6.95 -43.32 57.81
CA VAL A 93 7.74 -42.42 58.66
C VAL A 93 8.05 -43.14 59.97
N SER A 94 9.33 -43.13 60.38
CA SER A 94 9.77 -43.69 61.66
C SER A 94 9.62 -42.67 62.78
N PHE A 95 8.86 -43.01 63.82
CA PHE A 95 8.66 -42.18 65.01
C PHE A 95 9.50 -42.69 66.20
N SER A 96 10.15 -41.75 66.89
CA SER A 96 10.83 -41.98 68.17
C SER A 96 10.27 -40.97 69.17
N SER A 97 9.73 -41.47 70.29
CA SER A 97 9.11 -40.67 71.34
C SER A 97 8.12 -39.60 70.82
N GLY A 98 7.22 -39.99 69.91
CA GLY A 98 6.18 -39.11 69.36
C GLY A 98 6.63 -38.24 68.19
N VAL A 99 7.92 -38.25 67.83
CA VAL A 99 8.48 -37.37 66.79
C VAL A 99 9.04 -38.19 65.63
N GLY A 100 8.64 -37.84 64.41
CA GLY A 100 9.12 -38.43 63.16
C GLY A 100 9.61 -37.36 62.19
N THR A 101 10.50 -37.72 61.27
CA THR A 101 10.95 -36.83 60.19
C THR A 101 10.56 -37.43 58.84
N ALA A 102 9.89 -36.65 58.00
CA ALA A 102 9.53 -37.05 56.64
C ALA A 102 10.31 -36.20 55.63
N ASN A 103 10.98 -36.85 54.69
CA ASN A 103 11.63 -36.20 53.55
C ASN A 103 10.66 -36.17 52.38
N ILE A 104 10.28 -34.97 51.92
CA ILE A 104 9.22 -34.77 50.92
C ILE A 104 9.73 -33.88 49.79
N THR A 105 9.14 -34.01 48.60
CA THR A 105 9.42 -33.14 47.45
C THR A 105 8.12 -32.60 46.88
N LEU A 106 8.01 -31.27 46.82
CA LEU A 106 6.90 -30.57 46.17
C LEU A 106 7.39 -30.07 44.80
N VAL A 107 6.68 -30.35 43.71
CA VAL A 107 7.16 -30.01 42.34
C VAL A 107 6.41 -28.84 41.69
N LYS A 108 5.31 -28.38 42.26
CA LYS A 108 4.58 -27.20 41.80
C LYS A 108 4.95 -25.99 42.66
N ALA A 109 5.27 -24.87 42.01
CA ALA A 109 5.40 -23.59 42.69
C ALA A 109 4.00 -23.10 43.07
N GLU A 110 3.70 -23.05 44.37
CA GLU A 110 2.41 -22.66 44.92
C GLU A 110 2.56 -22.24 46.38
N THR A 111 1.54 -21.55 46.90
CA THR A 111 1.37 -21.38 48.35
C THR A 111 0.37 -22.44 48.82
N THR A 112 0.78 -23.30 49.75
CA THR A 112 -0.02 -24.45 50.18
C THR A 112 0.11 -24.71 51.68
N THR A 113 -0.53 -25.76 52.18
CA THR A 113 -0.35 -26.30 53.54
C THR A 113 -0.12 -27.80 53.43
N ILE A 114 0.40 -28.43 54.47
CA ILE A 114 0.62 -29.88 54.53
C ILE A 114 -0.14 -30.43 55.73
N THR A 115 -0.95 -31.46 55.49
CA THR A 115 -1.60 -32.24 56.55
C THR A 115 -1.08 -33.67 56.49
N ALA A 116 -0.80 -34.28 57.64
CA ALA A 116 -0.33 -35.66 57.76
C ALA A 116 -1.25 -36.45 58.71
N THR A 117 -1.68 -37.64 58.32
CA THR A 117 -2.54 -38.53 59.11
C THR A 117 -2.05 -39.97 58.98
N ASP A 118 -2.18 -40.78 60.04
CA ASP A 118 -1.94 -42.23 59.97
C ASP A 118 -3.22 -43.03 59.67
N GLY A 119 -4.34 -42.33 59.40
CA GLY A 119 -5.66 -42.90 59.17
C GLY A 119 -6.51 -43.04 60.44
N THR A 120 -5.89 -43.05 61.63
CA THR A 120 -6.58 -43.14 62.93
C THR A 120 -6.47 -41.84 63.72
N ILE A 121 -5.26 -41.25 63.77
CA ILE A 121 -4.99 -39.94 64.35
C ILE A 121 -5.11 -38.89 63.27
N ALA A 122 -6.07 -37.96 63.45
CA ALA A 122 -6.30 -36.88 62.50
C ALA A 122 -5.08 -35.93 62.42
N GLY A 123 -4.79 -35.46 61.21
CA GLY A 123 -3.79 -34.42 60.99
C GLY A 123 -4.32 -33.01 61.30
N THR A 124 -3.42 -32.12 61.67
CA THR A 124 -3.66 -30.66 61.66
C THR A 124 -2.90 -30.05 60.48
N ALA A 125 -3.56 -29.19 59.70
CA ALA A 125 -2.89 -28.46 58.62
C ALA A 125 -1.75 -27.59 59.17
N SER A 126 -0.61 -27.62 58.49
CA SER A 126 0.52 -26.77 58.79
C SER A 126 0.21 -25.28 58.57
N SER A 127 1.12 -24.41 59.02
CA SER A 127 1.24 -23.03 58.53
C SER A 127 1.30 -22.99 56.99
N SER A 128 0.99 -21.83 56.43
CA SER A 128 1.17 -21.58 55.00
C SER A 128 2.63 -21.77 54.61
N LEU A 129 2.84 -22.56 53.56
CA LEU A 129 4.13 -22.88 52.97
C LEU A 129 4.19 -22.28 51.56
N LEU A 130 5.13 -21.36 51.36
CA LEU A 130 5.49 -20.90 50.02
C LEU A 130 6.47 -21.87 49.37
N VAL A 131 6.10 -22.40 48.20
CA VAL A 131 7.00 -23.15 47.31
C VAL A 131 7.34 -22.25 46.14
N ASN A 132 8.58 -21.76 46.12
CA ASN A 132 9.14 -21.01 45.01
C ASN A 132 9.43 -21.94 43.83
N PRO A 133 9.39 -21.44 42.59
CA PRO A 133 9.89 -22.18 41.44
C PRO A 133 11.38 -22.50 41.58
N GLY A 134 11.82 -23.56 40.90
CA GLY A 134 13.23 -23.90 40.74
C GLY A 134 13.99 -22.89 39.87
N ALA A 135 15.28 -23.14 39.67
CA ALA A 135 16.09 -22.35 38.74
C ALA A 135 15.58 -22.48 37.30
N ILE A 136 15.83 -21.46 36.48
CA ILE A 136 15.48 -21.48 35.05
C ILE A 136 16.13 -22.70 34.39
N ASN A 137 15.31 -23.49 33.70
CA ASN A 137 15.71 -24.66 32.94
C ASN A 137 15.47 -24.47 31.43
N SER A 138 14.39 -23.78 31.06
CA SER A 138 14.02 -23.51 29.66
C SER A 138 13.15 -22.26 29.53
N TYR A 139 12.88 -21.86 28.29
CA TYR A 139 11.93 -20.80 27.97
C TYR A 139 10.73 -21.35 27.18
N THR A 140 9.55 -20.82 27.49
CA THR A 140 8.41 -20.88 26.56
C THR A 140 8.36 -19.56 25.79
N VAL A 141 8.32 -19.64 24.46
CA VAL A 141 8.24 -18.48 23.56
C VAL A 141 6.93 -18.56 22.78
N THR A 142 6.10 -17.51 22.85
CA THR A 142 4.80 -17.48 22.18
C THR A 142 4.61 -16.21 21.38
N ALA A 143 4.01 -16.36 20.20
CA ALA A 143 3.57 -15.29 19.31
C ALA A 143 2.33 -15.78 18.54
N SER A 144 1.49 -14.87 18.08
CA SER A 144 0.41 -15.21 17.15
C SER A 144 0.97 -15.53 15.75
N SER A 145 0.18 -16.24 14.95
CA SER A 145 0.48 -16.56 13.55
C SER A 145 -0.85 -16.71 12.80
N PRO A 146 -0.98 -16.19 11.57
CA PRO A 146 0.05 -15.50 10.77
C PRO A 146 0.28 -14.03 11.19
N GLN A 147 1.37 -13.44 10.69
CA GLN A 147 1.76 -12.03 10.76
C GLN A 147 1.87 -11.42 9.36
N VAL A 148 2.08 -10.12 9.24
CA VAL A 148 2.27 -9.41 7.96
C VAL A 148 3.64 -8.72 7.95
N VAL A 149 4.32 -8.73 6.80
CA VAL A 149 5.62 -8.07 6.64
C VAL A 149 5.56 -6.60 7.07
N GLY A 150 6.59 -6.15 7.79
CA GLY A 150 6.71 -4.78 8.30
C GLY A 150 5.79 -4.42 9.47
N VAL A 151 4.83 -5.28 9.84
CA VAL A 151 3.93 -5.04 10.98
C VAL A 151 4.53 -5.65 12.25
N ALA A 152 4.69 -4.81 13.28
CA ALA A 152 5.18 -5.25 14.57
C ALA A 152 4.16 -6.14 15.29
N PHE A 153 4.63 -7.25 15.88
CA PHE A 153 3.78 -8.18 16.62
C PHE A 153 4.42 -8.59 17.97
N PRO A 154 3.61 -8.81 19.02
CA PRO A 154 4.12 -9.13 20.34
C PRO A 154 4.61 -10.58 20.42
N VAL A 155 5.81 -10.76 20.97
CA VAL A 155 6.38 -12.05 21.38
C VAL A 155 6.53 -12.05 22.90
N THR A 156 6.04 -13.11 23.55
CA THR A 156 6.15 -13.28 25.00
C THR A 156 7.11 -14.42 25.33
N VAL A 157 8.00 -14.16 26.28
CA VAL A 157 8.96 -15.14 26.81
C VAL A 157 8.62 -15.39 28.27
N THR A 158 8.54 -16.67 28.64
CA THR A 158 8.32 -17.11 30.03
C THR A 158 9.40 -18.09 30.43
N ALA A 159 10.15 -17.78 31.48
CA ALA A 159 11.15 -18.67 32.06
C ALA A 159 10.46 -19.81 32.83
N LYS A 160 10.89 -21.04 32.58
CA LYS A 160 10.36 -22.27 33.18
C LYS A 160 11.45 -23.00 33.96
N ASP A 161 11.10 -23.52 35.12
CA ASP A 161 11.95 -24.48 35.83
C ASP A 161 11.83 -25.90 35.24
N ALA A 162 12.58 -26.85 35.79
CA ALA A 162 12.59 -28.24 35.32
C ALA A 162 11.22 -28.96 35.50
N ASN A 163 10.32 -28.39 36.31
CA ASN A 163 8.97 -28.89 36.55
C ASN A 163 7.89 -28.05 35.84
N ASN A 164 8.29 -27.18 34.90
CA ASN A 164 7.44 -26.31 34.10
C ASN A 164 6.70 -25.21 34.89
N ASN A 165 7.16 -24.89 36.11
CA ASN A 165 6.68 -23.72 36.84
C ASN A 165 7.30 -22.46 36.24
N THR A 166 6.53 -21.36 36.23
CA THR A 166 7.09 -20.06 35.86
C THR A 166 8.04 -19.58 36.96
N VAL A 167 9.26 -19.19 36.58
CA VAL A 167 10.30 -18.72 37.52
C VAL A 167 10.03 -17.28 37.95
N THR A 168 8.94 -17.06 38.69
CA THR A 168 8.47 -15.73 39.12
C THR A 168 9.43 -14.99 40.05
N THR A 169 10.42 -15.69 40.59
CA THR A 169 11.46 -15.13 41.46
C THR A 169 12.61 -14.47 40.68
N ASP A 170 12.71 -14.65 39.36
CA ASP A 170 13.74 -14.01 38.55
C ASP A 170 13.25 -12.66 37.98
N SER A 171 14.03 -11.60 38.19
CA SER A 171 13.82 -10.29 37.55
C SER A 171 15.14 -9.66 37.08
N SER A 172 16.13 -10.50 36.78
CA SER A 172 17.52 -10.07 36.53
C SER A 172 18.18 -10.73 35.35
N THR A 173 17.69 -11.90 34.92
CA THR A 173 18.29 -12.62 33.79
C THR A 173 18.00 -11.90 32.49
N SER A 174 19.06 -11.58 31.74
CA SER A 174 18.99 -10.98 30.41
C SER A 174 18.89 -12.09 29.36
N VAL A 175 17.84 -12.05 28.55
CA VAL A 175 17.56 -13.06 27.53
C VAL A 175 17.75 -12.45 26.15
N THR A 176 18.54 -13.13 25.32
CA THR A 176 18.77 -12.76 23.93
C THR A 176 17.73 -13.44 23.04
N MET A 177 17.03 -12.63 22.24
CA MET A 177 16.09 -13.08 21.23
C MET A 177 16.80 -13.32 19.89
N GLY A 178 16.32 -14.28 19.12
CA GLY A 178 16.76 -14.54 17.76
C GLY A 178 15.63 -15.08 16.89
N SER A 179 15.90 -15.28 15.60
CA SER A 179 14.98 -16.00 14.71
C SER A 179 15.71 -17.08 13.92
N GLY A 180 14.97 -18.10 13.49
CA GLY A 180 15.50 -19.18 12.66
C GLY A 180 15.98 -18.70 11.28
N SER A 181 15.37 -17.64 10.75
CA SER A 181 15.73 -17.03 9.45
C SER A 181 16.82 -15.96 9.53
N GLY A 182 16.95 -15.29 10.67
CA GLY A 182 17.83 -14.13 10.84
C GLY A 182 17.26 -12.81 10.30
N ASN A 183 16.04 -12.79 9.75
CA ASN A 183 15.41 -11.59 9.20
C ASN A 183 14.58 -10.78 10.21
N VAL A 184 14.25 -11.38 11.36
CA VAL A 184 13.40 -10.75 12.38
C VAL A 184 14.21 -9.78 13.23
N THR A 185 13.67 -8.57 13.39
CA THR A 185 14.19 -7.54 14.31
C THR A 185 13.28 -7.42 15.53
N PHE A 186 13.83 -6.92 16.64
CA PHE A 186 13.10 -6.74 17.90
C PHE A 186 13.26 -5.30 18.40
N ASP A 187 12.20 -4.74 18.97
CA ASP A 187 12.21 -3.39 19.54
C ASP A 187 13.17 -3.24 20.74
N THR A 188 13.45 -4.34 21.44
CA THR A 188 14.46 -4.43 22.49
C THR A 188 15.06 -5.84 22.52
N ASN A 189 16.38 -5.95 22.35
CA ASN A 189 17.11 -7.21 22.43
C ASN A 189 18.57 -6.94 22.84
N PRO A 190 19.09 -7.54 23.93
CA PRO A 190 18.43 -8.48 24.85
C PRO A 190 17.40 -7.80 25.77
N LYS A 191 16.53 -8.60 26.40
CA LYS A 191 15.52 -8.13 27.36
C LYS A 191 15.64 -8.86 28.69
N THR A 192 15.62 -8.08 29.78
CA THR A 192 15.65 -8.63 31.16
C THR A 192 14.27 -9.13 31.57
N LEU A 193 14.21 -10.31 32.20
CA LEU A 193 12.99 -10.84 32.81
C LEU A 193 12.48 -9.90 33.90
N VAL A 194 11.16 -9.86 34.07
CA VAL A 194 10.48 -9.27 35.21
C VAL A 194 9.49 -10.31 35.74
N SER A 195 9.71 -10.80 36.95
CA SER A 195 8.95 -11.90 37.54
C SER A 195 8.83 -13.12 36.59
N GLY A 196 9.95 -13.50 35.96
CA GLY A 196 10.04 -14.67 35.09
C GLY A 196 9.48 -14.50 33.69
N THR A 197 9.09 -13.29 33.27
CA THR A 197 8.54 -13.06 31.93
C THR A 197 8.88 -11.68 31.37
N PHE A 198 8.77 -11.52 30.04
CA PHE A 198 8.67 -10.24 29.37
C PHE A 198 7.94 -10.39 28.03
N SER A 199 7.57 -9.25 27.44
CA SER A 199 7.16 -9.16 26.03
C SER A 199 8.06 -8.17 25.27
N VAL A 200 8.28 -8.44 23.98
CA VAL A 200 8.97 -7.59 23.01
C VAL A 200 8.16 -7.55 21.73
N ASN A 201 8.26 -6.47 20.95
CA ASN A 201 7.70 -6.47 19.60
C ASN A 201 8.75 -6.98 18.61
N ALA A 202 8.35 -7.93 17.78
CA ALA A 202 9.12 -8.42 16.66
C ALA A 202 8.59 -7.82 15.35
N THR A 203 9.47 -7.54 14.40
CA THR A 203 9.14 -7.09 13.04
C THR A 203 9.98 -7.86 12.04
N ASP A 204 9.33 -8.42 11.03
CA ASP A 204 9.97 -9.10 9.91
C ASP A 204 9.58 -8.42 8.60
N ASN A 205 10.56 -8.04 7.79
CA ASN A 205 10.33 -7.37 6.50
C ASN A 205 10.38 -8.34 5.31
N THR A 206 10.53 -9.64 5.58
CA THR A 206 10.56 -10.70 4.57
C THR A 206 9.34 -11.59 4.71
N ALA A 207 8.65 -11.86 3.60
CA ALA A 207 7.54 -12.81 3.60
C ALA A 207 8.13 -14.23 3.64
N GLU A 208 7.94 -14.95 4.74
CA GLU A 208 8.52 -16.28 4.98
C GLU A 208 7.80 -17.05 6.10
N THR A 209 8.28 -18.25 6.42
CA THR A 209 7.88 -18.96 7.65
C THR A 209 9.11 -19.13 8.53
N THR A 210 9.07 -18.59 9.74
CA THR A 210 10.20 -18.56 10.67
C THR A 210 9.80 -18.99 12.08
N THR A 211 10.76 -19.03 13.00
CA THR A 211 10.56 -19.26 14.43
C THR A 211 11.33 -18.22 15.22
N ILE A 212 10.89 -17.93 16.45
CA ILE A 212 11.59 -17.04 17.38
C ILE A 212 12.24 -17.88 18.48
N THR A 213 13.49 -17.58 18.78
CA THR A 213 14.25 -18.22 19.85
C THR A 213 14.53 -17.23 20.99
N ALA A 214 14.62 -17.76 22.20
CA ALA A 214 15.02 -17.04 23.40
C ALA A 214 16.13 -17.83 24.08
N THR A 215 17.27 -17.19 24.37
CA THR A 215 18.48 -17.87 24.91
C THR A 215 19.17 -17.03 25.99
N ASP A 216 19.60 -17.66 27.08
CA ASP A 216 20.40 -17.05 28.17
C ASP A 216 21.69 -17.89 28.43
N GLY A 217 22.46 -18.10 27.38
CA GLY A 217 23.59 -19.03 27.42
C GLY A 217 23.15 -20.45 27.08
N SER A 218 23.00 -21.33 28.07
CA SER A 218 22.68 -22.74 27.83
C SER A 218 21.19 -23.09 27.88
N LYS A 219 20.32 -22.21 28.42
CA LYS A 219 18.88 -22.47 28.42
C LYS A 219 18.27 -21.77 27.21
N ASN A 220 17.30 -22.44 26.61
CA ASN A 220 16.70 -22.01 25.37
C ASN A 220 15.18 -22.25 25.35
N GLY A 221 14.53 -21.61 24.41
CA GLY A 221 13.15 -21.85 24.01
C GLY A 221 12.95 -21.40 22.58
N THR A 222 12.06 -22.09 21.88
CA THR A 222 11.70 -21.77 20.49
C THR A 222 10.18 -21.72 20.39
N SER A 223 9.65 -20.75 19.64
CA SER A 223 8.23 -20.66 19.36
C SER A 223 7.75 -21.79 18.42
N GLY A 224 6.44 -21.89 18.22
CA GLY A 224 5.91 -22.55 17.03
C GLY A 224 6.26 -21.79 15.74
N SER A 225 5.94 -22.37 14.59
CA SER A 225 6.11 -21.73 13.28
C SER A 225 5.24 -20.48 13.16
N ILE A 226 5.85 -19.38 12.73
CA ILE A 226 5.20 -18.10 12.47
C ILE A 226 5.27 -17.86 10.97
N VAL A 227 4.11 -17.75 10.33
CA VAL A 227 4.01 -17.38 8.91
C VAL A 227 3.94 -15.86 8.84
N VAL A 228 4.86 -15.24 8.10
CA VAL A 228 4.86 -13.81 7.79
C VAL A 228 4.40 -13.64 6.35
N ASN A 229 3.18 -13.16 6.18
CA ASN A 229 2.56 -12.94 4.88
C ASN A 229 3.06 -11.64 4.24
N PRO A 230 3.13 -11.56 2.90
CA PRO A 230 3.34 -10.27 2.22
C PRO A 230 2.20 -9.29 2.53
N VAL A 231 2.41 -8.00 2.26
CA VAL A 231 1.30 -7.03 2.26
C VAL A 231 0.27 -7.46 1.21
N PRO A 232 -1.04 -7.25 1.46
CA PRO A 232 -2.07 -7.72 0.55
C PRO A 232 -1.97 -7.04 -0.82
N ASN A 233 -2.05 -7.80 -1.91
CA ASN A 233 -2.29 -7.25 -3.24
C ASN A 233 -3.78 -7.33 -3.57
N TYR A 234 -4.30 -6.34 -4.28
CA TYR A 234 -5.70 -6.30 -4.68
C TYR A 234 -5.86 -6.25 -6.19
N ARG A 235 -6.95 -6.85 -6.68
CA ARG A 235 -7.42 -6.65 -8.05
C ARG A 235 -8.93 -6.61 -8.10
N SER A 236 -9.49 -5.87 -9.05
CA SER A 236 -10.95 -5.76 -9.17
C SER A 236 -11.57 -7.08 -9.61
N LYS A 237 -12.53 -7.60 -8.83
CA LYS A 237 -13.36 -8.77 -9.16
C LYS A 237 -14.42 -8.43 -10.21
N ALA A 238 -15.00 -7.24 -10.09
CA ALA A 238 -16.04 -6.69 -10.94
C ALA A 238 -15.95 -5.16 -10.94
N GLY A 239 -16.79 -4.48 -11.73
CA GLY A 239 -17.02 -3.04 -11.56
C GLY A 239 -17.86 -2.74 -10.32
N GLY A 240 -17.67 -1.58 -9.70
CA GLY A 240 -18.37 -1.22 -8.47
C GLY A 240 -17.75 -0.04 -7.73
N ASN A 241 -18.12 0.10 -6.45
CA ASN A 241 -17.59 1.14 -5.58
C ASN A 241 -16.26 0.70 -4.97
N TRP A 242 -15.28 1.61 -4.89
CA TRP A 242 -13.96 1.31 -4.32
C TRP A 242 -14.03 0.74 -2.91
N ASN A 243 -14.91 1.30 -2.07
CA ASN A 243 -15.04 0.89 -0.66
C ASN A 243 -16.02 -0.28 -0.43
N ASP A 244 -16.46 -0.97 -1.50
CA ASP A 244 -17.24 -2.20 -1.38
C ASP A 244 -16.31 -3.41 -1.59
N PHE A 245 -16.10 -4.20 -0.54
CA PHE A 245 -15.23 -5.38 -0.57
C PHE A 245 -15.68 -6.42 -1.63
N ASN A 246 -16.96 -6.47 -2.00
CA ASN A 246 -17.45 -7.39 -3.05
C ASN A 246 -16.87 -7.08 -4.44
N THR A 247 -16.29 -5.89 -4.60
CA THR A 247 -15.66 -5.43 -5.84
C THR A 247 -14.24 -5.97 -5.99
N TRP A 248 -13.66 -6.62 -4.97
CA TRP A 248 -12.25 -6.94 -4.92
C TRP A 248 -11.97 -8.44 -4.74
N GLN A 249 -10.85 -8.86 -5.32
CA GLN A 249 -10.11 -10.04 -4.90
C GLN A 249 -8.82 -9.57 -4.22
N VAL A 250 -8.36 -10.34 -3.23
CA VAL A 250 -7.16 -10.06 -2.44
C VAL A 250 -6.23 -11.27 -2.45
N ASP A 251 -4.93 -11.03 -2.57
CA ASP A 251 -3.87 -12.03 -2.40
C ASP A 251 -3.04 -11.65 -1.16
N THR A 252 -2.98 -12.57 -0.20
CA THR A 252 -2.21 -12.42 1.04
C THR A 252 -1.01 -13.38 1.10
N GLY A 253 -0.58 -13.90 -0.05
CA GLY A 253 0.58 -14.80 -0.19
C GLY A 253 0.26 -16.20 -0.74
N SER A 254 -1.00 -16.48 -1.07
CA SER A 254 -1.46 -17.80 -1.56
C SER A 254 -2.25 -17.73 -2.86
N GLY A 255 -2.24 -16.59 -3.55
CA GLY A 255 -3.06 -16.31 -4.72
C GLY A 255 -4.33 -15.54 -4.37
N PHE A 256 -4.92 -14.93 -5.40
CA PHE A 256 -6.13 -14.12 -5.27
C PHE A 256 -7.37 -14.94 -4.90
N VAL A 257 -8.03 -14.54 -3.83
CA VAL A 257 -9.35 -15.02 -3.39
C VAL A 257 -10.32 -13.85 -3.27
N ASP A 258 -11.63 -14.13 -3.17
CA ASP A 258 -12.62 -13.07 -2.97
C ASP A 258 -12.40 -12.37 -1.62
N ALA A 259 -12.43 -11.03 -1.64
CA ALA A 259 -12.30 -10.24 -0.43
C ALA A 259 -13.52 -10.44 0.49
N VAL A 260 -13.30 -10.33 1.80
CA VAL A 260 -14.35 -10.38 2.84
C VAL A 260 -14.54 -9.02 3.50
N SER A 261 -15.53 -8.89 4.37
CA SER A 261 -15.84 -7.63 5.06
C SER A 261 -14.61 -7.02 5.74
N GLY A 262 -14.33 -5.75 5.44
CA GLY A 262 -13.15 -5.02 5.92
C GLY A 262 -11.93 -5.06 5.00
N GLN A 263 -11.95 -5.87 3.93
CA GLN A 263 -10.85 -5.95 2.96
C GLN A 263 -11.16 -5.09 1.72
N THR A 264 -10.73 -3.84 1.78
CA THR A 264 -10.77 -2.90 0.66
C THR A 264 -9.39 -2.26 0.49
N PRO A 265 -8.93 -1.98 -0.74
CA PRO A 265 -7.58 -1.48 -0.96
C PRO A 265 -7.35 -0.09 -0.36
N THR A 266 -6.17 0.11 0.19
CA THR A 266 -5.64 1.34 0.79
C THR A 266 -4.19 1.56 0.35
N SER A 267 -3.62 2.71 0.70
CA SER A 267 -2.20 3.02 0.45
C SER A 267 -1.20 2.21 1.28
N ALA A 268 -1.65 1.36 2.20
CA ALA A 268 -0.76 0.48 2.99
C ALA A 268 -0.63 -0.92 2.37
N ASP A 269 -1.44 -1.20 1.36
CA ASP A 269 -1.45 -2.45 0.64
C ASP A 269 -0.38 -2.45 -0.46
N GLY A 270 -0.16 -3.61 -1.09
CA GLY A 270 0.72 -3.73 -2.25
C GLY A 270 0.08 -3.18 -3.53
N THR A 271 0.19 -3.91 -4.63
CA THR A 271 -0.36 -3.47 -5.92
C THR A 271 -1.89 -3.50 -5.93
N ILE A 272 -2.51 -2.53 -6.59
CA ILE A 272 -3.96 -2.44 -6.77
C ILE A 272 -4.30 -2.42 -8.27
N GLU A 273 -4.82 -3.52 -8.80
CA GLU A 273 -5.11 -3.66 -10.23
C GLU A 273 -6.59 -3.46 -10.57
N ILE A 274 -6.88 -2.57 -11.51
CA ILE A 274 -8.21 -2.39 -12.10
C ILE A 274 -8.22 -3.07 -13.47
N ARG A 275 -8.78 -4.29 -13.49
CA ARG A 275 -8.79 -5.16 -14.66
C ARG A 275 -9.69 -4.67 -15.80
N ASN A 276 -9.42 -5.21 -16.99
CA ASN A 276 -10.20 -5.01 -18.21
C ASN A 276 -11.71 -5.15 -17.99
N GLY A 277 -12.49 -4.19 -18.48
CA GLY A 277 -13.94 -4.18 -18.43
C GLY A 277 -14.53 -3.74 -17.09
N HIS A 278 -13.71 -3.48 -16.07
CA HIS A 278 -14.18 -3.05 -14.76
C HIS A 278 -14.08 -1.52 -14.60
N THR A 279 -15.19 -0.90 -14.19
CA THR A 279 -15.24 0.49 -13.74
C THR A 279 -15.30 0.55 -12.23
N LEU A 280 -14.31 1.19 -11.60
CA LEU A 280 -14.20 1.37 -10.16
C LEU A 280 -14.46 2.84 -9.83
N THR A 281 -15.42 3.09 -8.95
CA THR A 281 -15.81 4.44 -8.57
C THR A 281 -15.42 4.74 -7.13
N VAL A 282 -14.61 5.77 -6.92
CA VAL A 282 -14.30 6.29 -5.59
C VAL A 282 -15.49 7.11 -5.10
N THR A 283 -16.30 6.52 -4.22
CA THR A 283 -17.53 7.14 -3.68
C THR A 283 -17.40 7.66 -2.25
N ALA A 284 -16.30 7.35 -1.56
CA ALA A 284 -15.90 7.97 -0.30
C ALA A 284 -14.37 8.16 -0.30
N SER A 285 -13.88 9.13 0.48
CA SER A 285 -12.46 9.48 0.48
C SER A 285 -11.58 8.29 0.88
N VAL A 286 -10.50 8.08 0.14
CA VAL A 286 -9.59 6.95 0.30
C VAL A 286 -8.17 7.38 -0.06
N ALA A 287 -7.18 6.80 0.62
CA ALA A 287 -5.78 6.92 0.25
C ALA A 287 -5.36 5.66 -0.51
N VAL A 288 -4.65 5.85 -1.62
CA VAL A 288 -4.17 4.76 -2.49
C VAL A 288 -2.68 4.92 -2.77
N ASP A 289 -2.06 3.80 -3.12
CA ASP A 289 -0.70 3.71 -3.62
C ASP A 289 -0.64 2.54 -4.62
N GLN A 290 0.21 2.64 -5.64
CA GLN A 290 0.44 1.60 -6.66
C GLN A 290 -0.82 1.08 -7.38
N VAL A 291 -1.67 2.01 -7.87
CA VAL A 291 -2.86 1.66 -8.65
C VAL A 291 -2.52 1.51 -10.13
N THR A 292 -2.84 0.37 -10.73
CA THR A 292 -2.77 0.17 -12.19
C THR A 292 -4.17 0.10 -12.79
N VAL A 293 -4.44 0.92 -13.81
CA VAL A 293 -5.65 0.86 -14.63
C VAL A 293 -5.31 0.17 -15.95
N ASP A 294 -5.73 -1.09 -16.09
CA ASP A 294 -5.43 -1.90 -17.26
C ASP A 294 -6.15 -1.41 -18.52
N ASN A 295 -5.75 -1.95 -19.66
CA ASN A 295 -6.49 -1.81 -20.91
C ASN A 295 -7.97 -2.15 -20.71
N GLY A 296 -8.88 -1.23 -21.00
CA GLY A 296 -10.32 -1.37 -20.81
C GLY A 296 -10.81 -1.27 -19.36
N GLY A 297 -9.90 -1.09 -18.39
CA GLY A 297 -10.24 -0.75 -17.01
C GLY A 297 -10.52 0.75 -16.86
N GLN A 298 -11.31 1.12 -15.86
CA GLN A 298 -11.62 2.51 -15.57
C GLN A 298 -11.59 2.83 -14.07
N LEU A 299 -10.88 3.88 -13.70
CA LEU A 299 -10.97 4.52 -12.39
C LEU A 299 -11.78 5.81 -12.51
N THR A 300 -12.79 5.99 -11.68
CA THR A 300 -13.61 7.21 -11.63
C THR A 300 -13.54 7.82 -10.25
N LEU A 301 -13.11 9.08 -10.17
CA LEU A 301 -13.17 9.89 -8.95
C LEU A 301 -14.46 10.70 -8.95
N ASN A 302 -15.36 10.48 -7.97
CA ASN A 302 -16.59 11.28 -7.82
C ASN A 302 -16.34 12.67 -7.23
N SER A 303 -17.27 13.58 -7.51
CA SER A 303 -17.27 14.92 -6.93
C SER A 303 -17.58 14.85 -5.43
N GLY A 304 -16.94 15.71 -4.65
CA GLY A 304 -17.17 15.83 -3.20
C GLY A 304 -16.40 14.83 -2.33
N VAL A 305 -15.58 13.95 -2.92
CA VAL A 305 -14.68 13.04 -2.19
C VAL A 305 -13.23 13.28 -2.59
N THR A 306 -12.29 12.85 -1.74
CA THR A 306 -10.85 13.00 -1.99
C THR A 306 -10.23 11.64 -2.25
N LEU A 307 -9.62 11.47 -3.42
CA LEU A 307 -8.63 10.42 -3.66
C LEU A 307 -7.27 10.98 -3.28
N THR A 308 -6.72 10.51 -2.16
CA THR A 308 -5.34 10.84 -1.76
C THR A 308 -4.41 9.85 -2.44
N VAL A 309 -3.45 10.34 -3.20
CA VAL A 309 -2.41 9.52 -3.83
C VAL A 309 -1.15 9.64 -2.98
N ASN A 310 -0.83 8.59 -2.24
CA ASN A 310 0.39 8.53 -1.44
C ASN A 310 1.58 8.23 -2.33
N ASN A 311 2.76 8.66 -1.88
CA ASN A 311 4.01 8.43 -2.59
C ASN A 311 4.65 7.16 -2.04
N GLY A 312 4.60 6.09 -2.84
CA GLY A 312 5.25 4.82 -2.58
C GLY A 312 6.53 4.65 -3.37
N THR A 313 6.87 3.40 -3.66
CA THR A 313 7.96 3.07 -4.59
C THR A 313 7.42 3.00 -6.02
N GLY A 314 7.84 3.91 -6.90
CA GLY A 314 7.44 3.88 -8.32
C GLY A 314 6.36 4.92 -8.65
N ASP A 315 5.55 4.64 -9.67
CA ASP A 315 4.41 5.48 -10.06
C ASP A 315 3.14 5.05 -9.31
N ASP A 316 2.51 5.97 -8.58
CA ASP A 316 1.43 5.60 -7.63
C ASP A 316 0.07 5.39 -8.32
N ILE A 317 -0.13 6.00 -9.49
CA ILE A 317 -1.20 5.66 -10.42
C ILE A 317 -0.61 5.47 -11.82
N VAL A 318 -0.89 4.33 -12.45
CA VAL A 318 -0.51 4.03 -13.83
C VAL A 318 -1.74 3.77 -14.67
N VAL A 319 -1.95 4.58 -15.71
CA VAL A 319 -3.05 4.38 -16.68
C VAL A 319 -2.48 3.77 -17.95
N GLN A 320 -2.71 2.48 -18.15
CA GLN A 320 -2.16 1.70 -19.26
C GLN A 320 -2.83 2.04 -20.60
N ASN A 321 -2.28 1.53 -21.71
CA ASN A 321 -2.88 1.66 -23.03
C ASN A 321 -4.33 1.15 -23.02
N GLY A 322 -5.29 2.04 -23.33
CA GLY A 322 -6.73 1.75 -23.30
C GLY A 322 -7.37 1.79 -21.90
N GLY A 323 -6.59 2.03 -20.83
CA GLY A 323 -7.10 2.33 -19.51
C GLY A 323 -7.59 3.78 -19.40
N VAL A 324 -8.55 4.03 -18.51
CA VAL A 324 -9.17 5.36 -18.36
C VAL A 324 -9.21 5.81 -16.90
N PHE A 325 -8.67 6.98 -16.61
CA PHE A 325 -8.86 7.66 -15.34
C PHE A 325 -9.77 8.88 -15.53
N VAL A 326 -10.96 8.86 -14.94
CA VAL A 326 -11.98 9.91 -15.05
C VAL A 326 -11.93 10.83 -13.84
N LEU A 327 -11.70 12.12 -14.09
CA LEU A 327 -11.68 13.17 -13.08
C LEU A 327 -12.99 13.95 -13.08
N THR A 328 -13.75 13.86 -11.99
CA THR A 328 -14.80 14.85 -11.67
C THR A 328 -14.39 15.79 -10.53
N ALA A 329 -13.21 15.56 -9.94
CA ALA A 329 -12.51 16.41 -8.97
C ALA A 329 -11.00 16.20 -9.11
N ASN A 330 -10.18 17.08 -8.49
CA ASN A 330 -8.73 16.90 -8.45
C ASN A 330 -8.36 15.83 -7.40
N PRO A 331 -7.48 14.86 -7.72
CA PRO A 331 -6.83 14.04 -6.69
C PRO A 331 -5.93 14.89 -5.80
N SER A 332 -5.73 14.46 -4.56
CA SER A 332 -4.77 15.06 -3.63
C SER A 332 -3.48 14.24 -3.64
N PHE A 333 -2.44 14.74 -4.30
CA PHE A 333 -1.15 14.06 -4.34
C PHE A 333 -0.30 14.43 -3.12
N SER A 334 0.25 13.41 -2.47
CA SER A 334 1.33 13.57 -1.49
C SER A 334 2.62 14.03 -2.18
N SER A 335 3.57 14.56 -1.41
CA SER A 335 4.84 15.05 -1.96
C SER A 335 5.58 13.96 -2.73
N GLY A 336 5.82 14.20 -4.02
CA GLY A 336 6.50 13.28 -4.93
C GLY A 336 5.58 12.28 -5.63
N ALA A 337 4.31 12.20 -5.26
CA ALA A 337 3.38 11.24 -5.86
C ALA A 337 3.03 11.60 -7.31
N THR A 338 2.88 10.59 -8.17
CA THR A 338 2.63 10.74 -9.61
C THR A 338 1.40 9.94 -10.09
N ALA A 339 0.80 10.44 -11.16
CA ALA A 339 -0.12 9.69 -12.00
C ALA A 339 0.46 9.65 -13.43
N ASN A 340 0.99 8.50 -13.82
CA ASN A 340 1.58 8.29 -15.13
C ASN A 340 0.51 7.82 -16.13
N ILE A 341 0.28 8.62 -17.15
CA ILE A 341 -0.62 8.32 -18.26
C ILE A 341 0.23 7.77 -19.40
N ASN A 342 0.25 6.44 -19.52
CA ASN A 342 1.08 5.76 -20.51
C ASN A 342 0.55 5.98 -21.93
N SER A 343 1.36 5.59 -22.92
CA SER A 343 0.98 5.65 -24.33
C SER A 343 -0.36 4.92 -24.56
N GLY A 344 -1.33 5.62 -25.13
CA GLY A 344 -2.71 5.14 -25.34
C GLY A 344 -3.61 5.15 -24.08
N GLY A 345 -3.08 5.46 -22.90
CA GLY A 345 -3.87 5.70 -21.69
C GLY A 345 -4.61 7.02 -21.74
N THR A 346 -5.78 7.09 -21.10
CA THR A 346 -6.64 8.28 -21.13
C THR A 346 -6.87 8.87 -19.75
N LEU A 347 -6.52 10.14 -19.56
CA LEU A 347 -7.04 10.98 -18.49
C LEU A 347 -8.26 11.75 -19.02
N LYS A 348 -9.44 11.49 -18.47
CA LYS A 348 -10.70 12.08 -18.93
C LYS A 348 -11.19 13.16 -17.97
N VAL A 349 -11.42 14.36 -18.48
CA VAL A 349 -11.99 15.49 -17.74
C VAL A 349 -13.51 15.45 -17.84
N ALA A 350 -14.16 15.20 -16.70
CA ALA A 350 -15.61 15.08 -16.59
C ALA A 350 -16.25 16.12 -15.64
N ALA A 351 -15.48 17.09 -15.15
CA ALA A 351 -15.99 18.28 -14.46
C ALA A 351 -15.20 19.55 -14.80
N THR A 352 -15.81 20.71 -14.57
CA THR A 352 -15.18 22.02 -14.78
C THR A 352 -14.15 22.33 -13.68
N GLY A 353 -13.28 23.32 -13.90
CA GLY A 353 -12.30 23.74 -12.90
C GLY A 353 -11.03 22.88 -12.81
N LEU A 354 -10.87 21.88 -13.69
CA LEU A 354 -9.75 20.93 -13.65
C LEU A 354 -8.62 21.24 -14.66
N THR A 355 -8.69 22.37 -15.36
CA THR A 355 -7.81 22.67 -16.52
C THR A 355 -6.99 23.96 -16.36
N GLY A 356 -6.89 24.49 -15.15
CA GLY A 356 -6.16 25.73 -14.86
C GLY A 356 -4.65 25.62 -15.15
N ASN A 357 -3.97 26.77 -15.21
CA ASN A 357 -2.52 26.79 -15.43
C ASN A 357 -1.78 26.21 -14.23
N GLY A 358 -0.92 25.20 -14.44
CA GLY A 358 -0.16 24.53 -13.38
C GLY A 358 -1.00 23.77 -12.35
N THR A 359 -2.31 23.59 -12.59
CA THR A 359 -3.24 22.93 -11.67
C THR A 359 -4.11 21.91 -12.40
N GLY A 360 -4.76 21.02 -11.63
CA GLY A 360 -5.57 19.93 -12.18
C GLY A 360 -4.77 19.08 -13.16
N VAL A 361 -5.29 18.88 -14.37
CA VAL A 361 -4.61 18.09 -15.42
C VAL A 361 -3.29 18.71 -15.91
N ASN A 362 -3.01 19.96 -15.54
CA ASN A 362 -1.72 20.62 -15.83
C ASN A 362 -0.80 20.67 -14.61
N ALA A 363 -1.15 20.01 -13.51
CA ALA A 363 -0.27 19.86 -12.35
C ALA A 363 0.89 18.91 -12.67
N ALA A 364 2.03 19.11 -12.00
CA ALA A 364 3.24 18.35 -12.30
C ALA A 364 3.14 16.85 -11.93
N ASN A 365 2.18 16.49 -11.08
CA ASN A 365 1.92 15.11 -10.69
C ASN A 365 1.40 14.25 -11.84
N PHE A 366 0.75 14.84 -12.86
CA PHE A 366 0.36 14.10 -14.05
C PHE A 366 1.54 14.03 -15.02
N VAL A 367 2.05 12.82 -15.23
CA VAL A 367 3.14 12.52 -16.16
C VAL A 367 2.53 11.94 -17.43
N TYR A 368 2.74 12.60 -18.56
CA TYR A 368 2.15 12.21 -19.84
C TYR A 368 3.20 11.63 -20.77
N GLN A 369 2.95 10.43 -21.30
CA GLN A 369 3.80 9.81 -22.31
C GLN A 369 3.36 10.19 -23.73
N SER A 370 4.21 9.91 -24.73
CA SER A 370 3.80 10.04 -26.14
C SER A 370 2.55 9.20 -26.42
N ALA A 371 1.62 9.76 -27.21
CA ALA A 371 0.30 9.19 -27.52
C ALA A 371 -0.63 8.93 -26.31
N SER A 372 -0.28 9.38 -25.10
CA SER A 372 -1.26 9.50 -24.01
C SER A 372 -2.32 10.54 -24.36
N ILE A 373 -3.52 10.41 -23.78
CA ILE A 373 -4.68 11.22 -24.14
C ILE A 373 -5.16 11.98 -22.91
N LEU A 374 -5.24 13.29 -23.03
CA LEU A 374 -6.13 14.11 -22.20
C LEU A 374 -7.44 14.31 -22.96
N GLU A 375 -8.50 13.65 -22.52
CA GLU A 375 -9.82 13.74 -23.16
C GLU A 375 -10.72 14.75 -22.45
N TYR A 376 -11.29 15.67 -23.22
CA TYR A 376 -12.25 16.66 -22.76
C TYR A 376 -13.62 16.43 -23.41
N THR A 377 -14.61 16.05 -22.60
CA THR A 377 -15.99 15.72 -23.07
C THR A 377 -17.05 16.74 -22.71
N LEU A 378 -16.70 17.79 -21.97
CA LEU A 378 -17.68 18.74 -21.44
C LEU A 378 -18.14 19.74 -22.49
N THR A 379 -19.36 20.25 -22.31
CA THR A 379 -19.91 21.35 -23.14
C THR A 379 -19.46 22.74 -22.67
N SER A 380 -18.86 22.82 -21.48
CA SER A 380 -18.29 24.06 -20.92
C SER A 380 -16.86 24.28 -21.39
N ASN A 381 -16.40 25.54 -21.43
CA ASN A 381 -15.02 25.85 -21.79
C ASN A 381 -14.01 25.23 -20.82
N PHE A 382 -12.95 24.66 -21.36
CA PHE A 382 -11.70 24.47 -20.62
C PHE A 382 -10.96 25.81 -20.48
N SER A 383 -10.02 25.91 -19.54
CA SER A 383 -9.26 27.14 -19.31
C SER A 383 -8.27 27.43 -20.45
N ALA A 384 -8.32 28.64 -21.02
CA ALA A 384 -7.46 29.00 -22.16
C ALA A 384 -6.49 30.16 -21.87
N SER A 385 -6.93 31.18 -21.14
CA SER A 385 -6.09 32.38 -20.92
C SER A 385 -4.86 32.06 -20.05
N GLY A 386 -3.66 32.11 -20.64
CA GLY A 386 -2.40 31.91 -19.92
C GLY A 386 -2.13 30.46 -19.51
N VAL A 387 -2.79 29.49 -20.16
CA VAL A 387 -2.67 28.06 -19.84
C VAL A 387 -1.71 27.38 -20.81
N THR A 388 -0.78 26.61 -20.25
CA THR A 388 0.02 25.63 -21.00
C THR A 388 -0.47 24.23 -20.67
N TYR A 389 -1.02 23.54 -21.67
CA TYR A 389 -1.37 22.13 -21.58
C TYR A 389 -0.14 21.26 -21.81
N PHE A 390 0.00 20.22 -20.99
CA PHE A 390 1.17 19.35 -20.93
C PHE A 390 2.46 20.14 -20.66
N PRO A 391 2.53 20.91 -19.56
CA PRO A 391 3.68 21.78 -19.29
C PRO A 391 4.99 21.01 -19.10
N ASN A 392 4.91 19.72 -18.73
CA ASN A 392 6.06 18.85 -18.50
C ASN A 392 6.46 17.99 -19.72
N ALA A 393 5.71 18.05 -20.83
CA ALA A 393 6.05 17.30 -22.03
C ALA A 393 7.24 17.96 -22.75
N ASP A 394 8.37 17.27 -22.81
CA ASP A 394 9.52 17.70 -23.60
C ASP A 394 9.21 17.70 -25.11
N ALA A 395 10.17 18.14 -25.93
CA ALA A 395 9.97 18.27 -27.38
C ALA A 395 9.71 16.92 -28.10
N SER A 396 10.17 15.81 -27.54
CA SER A 396 10.02 14.46 -28.09
C SER A 396 8.78 13.73 -27.61
N THR A 397 8.24 14.17 -26.47
CA THR A 397 7.03 13.63 -25.86
C THR A 397 5.82 14.30 -26.49
N ILE A 398 5.02 13.55 -27.24
CA ILE A 398 3.89 14.08 -28.02
C ILE A 398 2.58 13.43 -27.53
N PRO A 399 1.96 13.97 -26.47
CA PRO A 399 0.63 13.55 -26.03
C PRO A 399 -0.45 14.13 -26.96
N ILE A 400 -1.71 13.80 -26.67
CA ILE A 400 -2.88 14.23 -27.43
C ILE A 400 -3.85 14.95 -26.50
N PHE A 401 -4.22 16.19 -26.84
CA PHE A 401 -5.42 16.81 -26.31
C PHE A 401 -6.59 16.42 -27.22
N ARG A 402 -7.55 15.64 -26.72
CA ARG A 402 -8.72 15.22 -27.49
C ARG A 402 -9.96 15.96 -27.02
N LEU A 403 -10.58 16.70 -27.92
CA LEU A 403 -11.93 17.23 -27.74
C LEU A 403 -12.95 16.26 -28.35
N SER A 404 -13.76 15.64 -27.51
CA SER A 404 -14.80 14.69 -27.92
C SER A 404 -16.23 15.08 -27.50
N GLY A 405 -16.39 16.27 -26.91
CA GLY A 405 -17.69 16.91 -26.71
C GLY A 405 -17.82 18.22 -27.49
N VAL A 406 -19.01 18.50 -28.00
CA VAL A 406 -19.33 19.79 -28.63
C VAL A 406 -19.39 20.83 -27.52
N LEU A 407 -18.47 21.80 -27.54
CA LEU A 407 -18.59 22.96 -26.66
C LEU A 407 -19.90 23.68 -27.03
N GLY A 408 -20.68 24.13 -26.04
CA GLY A 408 -21.96 24.80 -26.28
C GLY A 408 -21.78 26.18 -26.96
N VAL A 409 -22.58 27.17 -26.59
CA VAL A 409 -22.36 28.58 -27.00
C VAL A 409 -21.03 29.18 -26.50
N ASN A 410 -20.30 28.44 -25.67
CA ASN A 410 -19.06 28.87 -25.05
C ASN A 410 -17.86 28.62 -25.97
N THR A 411 -17.01 29.64 -26.11
CA THR A 411 -15.81 29.63 -26.96
C THR A 411 -14.56 29.84 -26.10
N PRO A 412 -13.64 28.87 -25.97
CA PRO A 412 -12.48 29.04 -25.11
C PRO A 412 -11.56 30.12 -25.68
N GLY A 413 -11.05 30.98 -24.80
CA GLY A 413 -10.31 32.17 -25.20
C GLY A 413 -9.77 32.98 -24.04
N GLY A 414 -8.95 33.98 -24.35
CA GLY A 414 -8.31 34.85 -23.38
C GLY A 414 -7.43 35.91 -24.01
N GLY A 415 -7.05 36.93 -23.25
CA GLY A 415 -6.08 37.95 -23.69
C GLY A 415 -4.65 37.43 -23.69
N SER A 416 -4.33 36.44 -22.86
CA SER A 416 -3.02 35.79 -22.80
C SER A 416 -2.97 34.54 -23.68
N ALA A 417 -1.76 34.15 -24.07
CA ALA A 417 -1.55 32.99 -24.95
C ALA A 417 -2.06 31.68 -24.32
N THR A 418 -2.50 30.75 -25.18
CA THR A 418 -2.77 29.35 -24.84
C THR A 418 -1.76 28.49 -25.58
N VAL A 419 -1.13 27.54 -24.88
CA VAL A 419 -0.12 26.66 -25.46
C VAL A 419 -0.53 25.21 -25.27
N PHE A 420 -0.50 24.43 -26.35
CA PHE A 420 -0.67 22.98 -26.35
C PHE A 420 0.64 22.33 -26.73
N ASN A 421 1.34 21.75 -25.76
CA ASN A 421 2.54 20.93 -25.99
C ASN A 421 2.16 19.50 -26.43
N CYS A 422 1.31 19.39 -27.43
CA CYS A 422 0.69 18.14 -27.84
C CYS A 422 0.17 18.24 -29.29
N VAL A 423 -0.40 17.14 -29.78
CA VAL A 423 -1.32 17.18 -30.92
C VAL A 423 -2.70 17.61 -30.41
N PHE A 424 -3.34 18.57 -31.08
CA PHE A 424 -4.71 18.98 -30.77
C PHE A 424 -5.69 18.27 -31.69
N GLU A 425 -6.57 17.44 -31.13
CA GLU A 425 -7.47 16.57 -31.87
C GLU A 425 -8.93 16.91 -31.58
N VAL A 426 -9.72 17.18 -32.62
CA VAL A 426 -11.17 17.35 -32.51
C VAL A 426 -11.85 16.18 -33.22
N THR A 427 -12.60 15.38 -32.47
CA THR A 427 -13.21 14.16 -33.03
C THR A 427 -14.42 14.48 -33.92
N SER A 428 -14.84 13.48 -34.71
CA SER A 428 -15.98 13.62 -35.63
C SER A 428 -17.26 14.08 -34.91
N GLY A 429 -18.02 14.97 -35.55
CA GLY A 429 -19.23 15.56 -34.99
C GLY A 429 -19.00 16.66 -33.94
N ASN A 430 -17.73 16.91 -33.57
CA ASN A 430 -17.37 17.98 -32.63
C ASN A 430 -16.79 19.20 -33.35
N ALA A 431 -16.92 20.35 -32.69
CA ALA A 431 -16.44 21.63 -33.20
C ALA A 431 -15.94 22.50 -32.05
N ILE A 432 -14.99 23.38 -32.36
CA ILE A 432 -14.51 24.41 -31.44
C ILE A 432 -14.34 25.74 -32.17
N THR A 433 -14.80 26.82 -31.54
CA THR A 433 -14.49 28.18 -31.98
C THR A 433 -13.64 28.85 -30.90
N TRP A 434 -12.44 29.26 -31.28
CA TRP A 434 -11.50 29.98 -30.40
C TRP A 434 -11.79 31.47 -30.39
N THR A 435 -11.67 32.10 -29.22
CA THR A 435 -11.81 33.56 -29.05
C THR A 435 -10.64 34.16 -28.25
N GLY A 436 -10.65 35.49 -28.14
CA GLY A 436 -9.71 36.26 -27.32
C GLY A 436 -8.34 36.48 -27.98
N ALA A 437 -7.83 37.71 -27.86
CA ALA A 437 -6.68 38.21 -28.61
C ALA A 437 -5.35 37.46 -28.39
N GLY A 438 -5.23 36.64 -27.34
CA GLY A 438 -4.03 35.83 -27.12
C GLY A 438 -3.80 34.82 -28.24
N THR A 439 -2.53 34.54 -28.55
CA THR A 439 -2.15 33.52 -29.54
C THR A 439 -2.55 32.12 -29.07
N LYS A 440 -2.77 31.20 -30.01
CA LYS A 440 -3.04 29.79 -29.74
C LYS A 440 -1.95 28.94 -30.39
N THR A 441 -1.11 28.33 -29.57
CA THR A 441 0.01 27.52 -30.06
C THR A 441 -0.36 26.05 -30.02
N PHE A 442 -0.40 25.40 -31.18
CA PHE A 442 -0.63 23.97 -31.37
C PHE A 442 0.71 23.33 -31.76
N ARG A 443 1.54 23.01 -30.77
CA ARG A 443 2.94 22.64 -30.99
C ARG A 443 3.07 21.53 -32.04
N ASN A 444 2.36 20.42 -31.87
CA ASN A 444 2.42 19.27 -32.79
C ASN A 444 1.23 19.22 -33.75
N GLY A 445 0.58 20.35 -34.00
CA GLY A 445 -0.44 20.49 -35.03
C GLY A 445 -1.87 20.16 -34.59
N ILE A 446 -2.76 20.11 -35.59
CA ILE A 446 -4.21 20.03 -35.44
C ILE A 446 -4.74 18.91 -36.33
N ARG A 447 -5.49 17.97 -35.75
CA ARG A 447 -6.07 16.84 -36.48
C ARG A 447 -7.48 16.48 -36.02
N GLY A 448 -8.00 15.39 -36.57
CA GLY A 448 -9.32 14.83 -36.26
C GLY A 448 -10.41 15.40 -37.15
N ALA A 449 -11.50 14.66 -37.33
CA ALA A 449 -12.55 14.97 -38.32
C ALA A 449 -13.47 16.14 -37.93
N GLY A 450 -13.37 16.66 -36.70
CA GLY A 450 -14.13 17.82 -36.26
C GLY A 450 -13.60 19.15 -36.80
N SER A 451 -14.36 20.22 -36.62
CA SER A 451 -14.00 21.55 -37.12
C SER A 451 -13.33 22.44 -36.06
N VAL A 452 -12.38 23.25 -36.50
CA VAL A 452 -11.68 24.24 -35.66
C VAL A 452 -11.82 25.60 -36.31
N THR A 453 -12.39 26.57 -35.58
CA THR A 453 -12.61 27.93 -36.07
C THR A 453 -11.83 28.93 -35.25
N GLN A 454 -11.05 29.79 -35.90
CA GLN A 454 -10.46 30.99 -35.30
C GLN A 454 -11.50 32.11 -35.38
N GLY A 455 -12.26 32.30 -34.31
CA GLY A 455 -13.21 33.41 -34.18
C GLY A 455 -12.47 34.72 -33.93
N SER A 456 -12.71 35.35 -32.78
CA SER A 456 -11.96 36.55 -32.35
C SER A 456 -10.60 36.22 -31.71
N ALA A 457 -10.07 35.02 -31.98
CA ALA A 457 -8.80 34.58 -31.42
C ALA A 457 -7.60 35.30 -32.05
N GLY A 458 -6.51 35.41 -31.28
CA GLY A 458 -5.21 35.75 -31.84
C GLY A 458 -4.69 34.70 -32.83
N GLN A 459 -3.50 34.95 -33.37
CA GLN A 459 -2.86 34.10 -34.36
C GLN A 459 -2.74 32.64 -33.86
N PHE A 460 -3.02 31.69 -34.74
CA PHE A 460 -2.70 30.29 -34.51
C PHE A 460 -1.25 30.01 -34.91
N ILE A 461 -0.54 29.23 -34.12
CA ILE A 461 0.89 28.97 -34.32
C ILE A 461 1.14 27.46 -34.26
N ILE A 462 1.82 26.91 -35.25
CA ILE A 462 2.47 25.58 -35.18
C ILE A 462 3.96 25.81 -34.94
N SER A 463 4.49 25.20 -33.88
CA SER A 463 5.84 25.47 -33.38
C SER A 463 6.74 24.24 -33.23
N GLY A 464 6.20 23.02 -33.29
CA GLY A 464 6.94 21.78 -33.08
C GLY A 464 7.73 21.32 -34.29
N ALA A 465 8.82 20.60 -34.04
CA ALA A 465 9.67 20.01 -35.08
C ALA A 465 8.97 18.88 -35.86
N THR A 466 7.92 18.29 -35.29
CA THR A 466 7.06 17.29 -35.95
C THR A 466 5.61 17.61 -35.62
N ALA A 467 4.89 18.21 -36.57
CA ALA A 467 3.50 18.57 -36.45
C ALA A 467 2.65 17.87 -37.51
N ASP A 468 1.44 17.49 -37.13
CA ASP A 468 0.45 16.86 -38.00
C ASP A 468 -0.69 17.84 -38.27
N LEU A 469 -1.02 18.04 -39.54
CA LEU A 469 -2.19 18.81 -39.95
C LEU A 469 -3.11 17.94 -40.80
N GLY A 470 -4.26 17.59 -40.26
CA GLY A 470 -5.20 16.69 -40.95
C GLY A 470 -6.63 16.80 -40.49
N GLY A 471 -7.51 15.97 -41.03
CA GLY A 471 -8.91 15.85 -40.66
C GLY A 471 -9.81 16.99 -41.13
N GLY A 472 -10.75 17.40 -40.29
CA GLY A 472 -11.85 18.30 -40.61
C GLY A 472 -11.44 19.73 -40.96
N THR A 473 -12.42 20.59 -41.25
CA THR A 473 -12.16 21.95 -41.71
C THR A 473 -11.51 22.82 -40.63
N LEU A 474 -10.43 23.51 -40.99
CA LEU A 474 -9.86 24.61 -40.21
C LEU A 474 -10.36 25.93 -40.81
N THR A 475 -11.08 26.75 -40.06
CA THR A 475 -11.54 28.07 -40.52
C THR A 475 -10.74 29.17 -39.84
N LEU A 476 -9.95 29.93 -40.60
CA LEU A 476 -9.10 30.99 -40.07
C LEU A 476 -9.79 32.36 -40.16
N GLY A 477 -9.68 33.12 -39.07
CA GLY A 477 -10.02 34.53 -39.00
C GLY A 477 -8.84 35.39 -39.42
N THR A 478 -8.96 36.70 -39.33
CA THR A 478 -7.95 37.64 -39.86
C THR A 478 -6.55 37.50 -39.28
N ALA A 479 -6.40 36.91 -38.09
CA ALA A 479 -5.09 36.67 -37.47
C ALA A 479 -4.30 35.52 -38.12
N GLY A 480 -4.97 34.61 -38.83
CA GLY A 480 -4.35 33.55 -39.62
C GLY A 480 -3.64 32.46 -38.81
N LEU A 481 -2.90 31.62 -39.53
CA LEU A 481 -2.08 30.52 -39.01
C LEU A 481 -0.63 30.69 -39.47
N GLN A 482 0.31 30.56 -38.56
CA GLN A 482 1.75 30.55 -38.85
C GLN A 482 2.38 29.19 -38.53
N ILE A 483 3.10 28.62 -39.49
CA ILE A 483 4.05 27.52 -39.27
C ILE A 483 5.44 28.15 -39.08
N ASN A 484 6.00 28.03 -37.88
CA ASN A 484 7.26 28.66 -37.51
C ASN A 484 8.47 28.08 -38.28
N ALA A 485 9.55 28.86 -38.37
CA ALA A 485 10.74 28.52 -39.16
C ALA A 485 11.39 27.16 -38.81
N ALA A 486 11.35 26.76 -37.53
CA ALA A 486 11.92 25.49 -37.07
C ALA A 486 10.90 24.32 -37.11
N SER A 487 9.68 24.56 -37.59
CA SER A 487 8.61 23.57 -37.57
C SER A 487 8.52 22.80 -38.87
N VAL A 488 8.20 21.51 -38.77
CA VAL A 488 7.85 20.66 -39.92
C VAL A 488 6.42 20.20 -39.70
N THR A 489 5.51 20.64 -40.58
CA THR A 489 4.09 20.27 -40.54
C THR A 489 3.78 19.36 -41.70
N THR A 490 3.29 18.16 -41.43
CA THR A 490 2.96 17.15 -42.44
C THR A 490 1.45 16.97 -42.55
N LEU A 491 0.94 16.85 -43.77
CA LEU A 491 -0.47 16.53 -44.00
C LEU A 491 -0.75 15.04 -43.85
N SER A 492 -1.58 14.67 -42.87
CA SER A 492 -2.05 13.27 -42.70
C SER A 492 -3.28 12.94 -43.55
N SER A 493 -3.99 13.96 -44.04
CA SER A 493 -5.13 13.82 -44.95
C SER A 493 -5.23 15.04 -45.85
N ASP A 494 -6.10 14.97 -46.86
CA ASP A 494 -6.56 16.19 -47.54
C ASP A 494 -7.11 17.16 -46.50
N LYS A 495 -6.82 18.45 -46.68
CA LYS A 495 -7.12 19.48 -45.69
C LYS A 495 -7.72 20.70 -46.36
N THR A 496 -8.78 21.23 -45.76
CA THR A 496 -9.35 22.53 -46.14
C THR A 496 -9.08 23.55 -45.04
N ILE A 497 -8.40 24.63 -45.42
CA ILE A 497 -8.26 25.85 -44.63
C ILE A 497 -9.18 26.92 -45.24
N ALA A 498 -10.32 27.12 -44.60
CA ALA A 498 -11.33 28.10 -44.98
C ALA A 498 -11.13 29.45 -44.26
N GLY A 499 -11.99 30.41 -44.56
CA GLY A 499 -12.03 31.71 -43.90
C GLY A 499 -11.20 32.78 -44.60
N THR A 500 -11.00 33.91 -43.92
CA THR A 500 -10.34 35.10 -44.48
C THR A 500 -8.88 35.24 -44.07
N GLY A 501 -8.43 34.45 -43.08
CA GLY A 501 -7.04 34.42 -42.63
C GLY A 501 -6.12 33.65 -43.56
N GLY A 502 -4.94 34.21 -43.84
CA GLY A 502 -3.90 33.53 -44.59
C GLY A 502 -3.15 32.47 -43.76
N LEU A 503 -2.59 31.49 -44.46
CA LEU A 503 -1.57 30.58 -43.96
C LEU A 503 -0.19 31.17 -44.25
N THR A 504 0.63 31.36 -43.23
CA THR A 504 2.04 31.74 -43.36
C THR A 504 2.92 30.52 -43.09
N VAL A 505 3.70 30.11 -44.08
CA VAL A 505 4.67 29.02 -43.96
C VAL A 505 6.07 29.62 -43.89
N ALA A 506 6.64 29.70 -42.69
CA ALA A 506 8.04 30.09 -42.48
C ALA A 506 8.97 28.87 -42.32
N GLY A 507 8.46 27.76 -41.81
CA GLY A 507 9.18 26.47 -41.71
C GLY A 507 8.91 25.56 -42.90
N THR A 508 8.75 24.27 -42.64
CA THR A 508 8.42 23.27 -43.65
C THR A 508 6.94 22.88 -43.58
N LEU A 509 6.25 22.93 -44.72
CA LEU A 509 4.95 22.31 -44.92
C LEU A 509 5.13 21.16 -45.91
N ASP A 510 4.95 19.95 -45.43
CA ASP A 510 4.96 18.72 -46.22
C ASP A 510 3.53 18.29 -46.54
N LEU A 511 3.20 18.33 -47.81
CA LEU A 511 1.88 17.95 -48.31
C LEU A 511 1.71 16.43 -48.39
N ASN A 512 2.78 15.65 -48.24
CA ASN A 512 2.84 14.28 -48.70
C ASN A 512 2.27 14.20 -50.14
N SER A 513 1.47 13.17 -50.42
CA SER A 513 0.62 13.06 -51.62
C SER A 513 -0.82 13.55 -51.38
N LYS A 514 -1.04 14.63 -50.62
CA LYS A 514 -2.37 15.16 -50.22
C LYS A 514 -2.68 16.55 -50.80
N THR A 515 -3.97 16.87 -50.87
CA THR A 515 -4.45 18.17 -51.32
C THR A 515 -4.71 19.12 -50.15
N LEU A 516 -4.10 20.31 -50.19
CA LEU A 516 -4.39 21.43 -49.31
C LEU A 516 -5.24 22.48 -50.06
N THR A 517 -6.49 22.64 -49.67
CA THR A 517 -7.38 23.68 -50.21
C THR A 517 -7.39 24.90 -49.31
N LEU A 518 -7.11 26.07 -49.86
CA LEU A 518 -7.00 27.36 -49.19
C LEU A 518 -8.06 28.33 -49.71
N ALA A 519 -8.82 28.96 -48.82
CA ALA A 519 -9.77 30.01 -49.19
C ALA A 519 -9.12 31.41 -49.33
N ALA A 520 -8.04 31.66 -48.59
CA ALA A 520 -7.30 32.91 -48.58
C ALA A 520 -5.85 32.71 -49.05
N ALA A 521 -5.28 33.75 -49.68
CA ALA A 521 -3.92 33.70 -50.22
C ALA A 521 -2.88 33.39 -49.11
N PRO A 522 -2.02 32.37 -49.30
CA PRO A 522 -0.97 32.05 -48.36
C PRO A 522 0.26 32.95 -48.54
N THR A 523 1.16 32.90 -47.56
CA THR A 523 2.54 33.39 -47.66
C THR A 523 3.50 32.20 -47.55
N LEU A 524 4.10 31.79 -48.67
CA LEU A 524 4.98 30.62 -48.74
C LEU A 524 6.45 31.04 -48.76
N SER A 525 7.00 31.36 -47.58
CA SER A 525 8.38 31.85 -47.41
C SER A 525 9.38 30.75 -46.99
N GLY A 526 8.91 29.65 -46.43
CA GLY A 526 9.70 28.49 -46.01
C GLY A 526 9.78 27.40 -47.08
N THR A 527 9.82 26.14 -46.66
CA THR A 527 9.91 24.99 -47.56
C THR A 527 8.54 24.35 -47.77
N ILE A 528 8.14 24.18 -49.03
CA ILE A 528 7.01 23.34 -49.40
C ILE A 528 7.56 22.02 -49.92
N VAL A 529 7.16 20.92 -49.28
CA VAL A 529 7.47 19.56 -49.73
C VAL A 529 6.19 18.96 -50.34
N THR A 530 6.32 18.35 -51.50
CA THR A 530 5.26 17.57 -52.14
C THR A 530 5.82 16.23 -52.58
N GLU A 531 5.00 15.19 -52.49
CA GLU A 531 5.37 13.84 -52.89
C GLU A 531 4.54 13.40 -54.10
N ILE A 532 5.20 12.74 -55.05
CA ILE A 532 4.61 12.02 -56.17
C ILE A 532 4.64 10.54 -55.82
N ASP A 533 3.48 9.89 -55.78
CA ASP A 533 3.33 8.44 -55.60
C ASP A 533 2.75 7.79 -56.86
N ARG A 534 3.56 6.94 -57.50
CA ARG A 534 3.23 6.21 -58.74
C ARG A 534 2.84 4.75 -58.53
N ASN A 535 2.74 4.27 -57.29
CA ASN A 535 2.59 2.83 -57.03
C ASN A 535 1.18 2.28 -57.34
N GLY A 536 0.17 3.16 -57.51
CA GLY A 536 -1.25 2.80 -57.68
C GLY A 536 -1.84 2.99 -59.08
N GLY A 537 -1.03 3.20 -60.12
CA GLY A 537 -1.49 3.48 -61.48
C GLY A 537 -1.49 4.98 -61.79
N SER A 538 -2.60 5.70 -61.54
CA SER A 538 -2.61 7.16 -61.69
C SER A 538 -1.77 7.80 -60.58
N PRO A 539 -0.76 8.63 -60.89
CA PRO A 539 0.06 9.25 -59.87
C PRO A 539 -0.77 10.12 -58.91
N LEU A 540 -0.58 9.91 -57.62
CA LEU A 540 -1.02 10.86 -56.59
C LEU A 540 0.07 11.91 -56.41
N VAL A 541 -0.34 13.17 -56.20
CA VAL A 541 0.61 14.26 -55.98
C VAL A 541 0.12 15.19 -54.89
N GLY A 542 1.05 15.64 -54.04
CA GLY A 542 0.77 16.71 -53.08
C GLY A 542 0.47 18.01 -53.80
N LYS A 543 -0.68 18.63 -53.51
CA LYS A 543 -1.20 19.77 -54.27
C LYS A 543 -1.72 20.87 -53.37
N ILE A 544 -1.46 22.13 -53.73
CA ILE A 544 -2.13 23.30 -53.11
C ILE A 544 -3.17 23.85 -54.08
N VAL A 545 -4.39 24.03 -53.59
CA VAL A 545 -5.50 24.64 -54.34
C VAL A 545 -5.89 25.94 -53.64
N LEU A 546 -5.75 27.08 -54.31
CA LEU A 546 -6.21 28.39 -53.83
C LEU A 546 -7.51 28.78 -54.54
N SER A 547 -8.60 28.87 -53.79
CA SER A 547 -9.94 29.11 -54.34
C SER A 547 -10.12 30.52 -54.93
N SER A 548 -9.39 31.51 -54.42
CA SER A 548 -9.48 32.90 -54.86
C SER A 548 -8.21 33.70 -54.53
N GLY A 549 -7.88 34.68 -55.36
CA GLY A 549 -6.71 35.54 -55.19
C GLY A 549 -5.43 34.99 -55.83
N ALA A 550 -4.31 35.64 -55.52
CA ALA A 550 -2.99 35.28 -56.03
C ALA A 550 -2.24 34.37 -55.07
N LEU A 551 -1.68 33.27 -55.56
CA LEU A 551 -0.77 32.43 -54.78
C LEU A 551 0.61 33.09 -54.79
N ALA A 552 1.04 33.61 -53.63
CA ALA A 552 2.33 34.25 -53.44
C ALA A 552 3.38 33.24 -52.93
N TYR A 553 4.49 33.10 -53.64
CA TYR A 553 5.54 32.14 -53.32
C TYR A 553 6.94 32.76 -53.41
N GLY A 554 7.80 32.38 -52.45
CA GLY A 554 9.16 32.95 -52.31
C GLY A 554 10.21 32.00 -51.72
N GLY A 555 9.76 30.97 -51.00
CA GLY A 555 10.64 30.01 -50.31
C GLY A 555 11.22 28.92 -51.20
N THR A 556 11.39 27.71 -50.67
CA THR A 556 11.90 26.54 -51.41
C THR A 556 10.76 25.58 -51.76
N LEU A 557 10.75 25.08 -53.00
CA LEU A 557 9.92 23.93 -53.39
C LEU A 557 10.78 22.67 -53.41
N THR A 558 10.35 21.60 -52.76
CA THR A 558 10.95 20.27 -52.86
C THR A 558 9.89 19.28 -53.33
N VAL A 559 10.19 18.57 -54.41
CA VAL A 559 9.33 17.55 -55.00
C VAL A 559 10.04 16.21 -54.87
N ASN A 560 9.44 15.27 -54.15
CA ASN A 560 9.97 13.92 -53.94
C ASN A 560 9.19 12.90 -54.76
N ASN A 561 9.87 11.98 -55.43
CA ASN A 561 9.21 10.80 -56.01
C ASN A 561 9.38 9.63 -55.04
N ILE A 562 8.28 9.17 -54.42
CA ILE A 562 8.28 8.08 -53.44
C ILE A 562 7.79 6.75 -54.03
N GLY A 563 7.35 6.77 -55.30
CA GLY A 563 6.87 5.58 -55.99
C GLY A 563 7.78 5.12 -57.13
N ALA A 564 7.17 4.42 -58.10
CA ALA A 564 7.84 3.98 -59.32
C ALA A 564 8.57 5.15 -60.03
N PRO A 565 9.61 4.87 -60.85
CA PRO A 565 10.30 5.90 -61.62
C PRO A 565 9.34 6.76 -62.46
N LEU A 566 9.66 8.04 -62.59
CA LEU A 566 8.96 8.95 -63.48
C LEU A 566 9.15 8.48 -64.93
N THR A 567 8.10 8.60 -65.73
CA THR A 567 8.12 8.23 -67.16
C THR A 567 8.00 9.48 -68.03
N GLY A 568 8.49 9.41 -69.27
CA GLY A 568 8.46 10.57 -70.17
C GLY A 568 7.04 10.96 -70.58
N GLY A 569 6.77 12.27 -70.59
CA GLY A 569 5.47 12.84 -70.96
C GLY A 569 4.48 13.02 -69.82
N GLU A 570 4.90 12.82 -68.57
CA GLU A 570 4.05 13.03 -67.40
C GLU A 570 4.08 14.48 -66.91
N GLU A 571 2.91 15.01 -66.57
CA GLU A 571 2.75 16.32 -65.96
C GLU A 571 2.09 16.16 -64.58
N PHE A 572 2.62 16.88 -63.60
CA PHE A 572 2.14 16.83 -62.23
C PHE A 572 1.65 18.21 -61.80
N ASP A 573 0.39 18.27 -61.40
CA ASP A 573 -0.26 19.49 -60.99
C ASP A 573 -0.06 19.74 -59.50
N LEU A 574 0.89 20.63 -59.18
CA LEU A 574 1.29 20.96 -57.81
C LEU A 574 0.50 22.13 -57.22
N PHE A 575 -0.03 23.02 -58.08
CA PHE A 575 -0.64 24.28 -57.65
C PHE A 575 -1.79 24.71 -58.58
N ASP A 576 -2.98 24.85 -58.00
CA ASP A 576 -4.11 25.52 -58.65
C ASP A 576 -4.35 26.89 -58.01
N ALA A 577 -4.37 27.94 -58.82
CA ALA A 577 -4.76 29.28 -58.38
C ALA A 577 -5.29 30.13 -59.55
N THR A 578 -6.08 31.16 -59.23
CA THR A 578 -6.56 32.12 -60.25
C THR A 578 -5.44 33.00 -60.82
N SER A 579 -4.38 33.23 -60.05
CA SER A 579 -3.16 33.92 -60.46
C SER A 579 -1.99 33.55 -59.55
N PHE A 580 -0.77 33.76 -60.03
CA PHE A 580 0.47 33.45 -59.33
C PHE A 580 1.34 34.70 -59.22
N SER A 581 2.06 34.86 -58.11
CA SER A 581 2.98 35.97 -57.90
C SER A 581 4.22 35.55 -57.12
N GLY A 582 5.39 36.11 -57.46
CA GLY A 582 6.66 35.75 -56.87
C GLY A 582 7.42 34.67 -57.65
N SER A 583 8.41 34.05 -57.00
CA SER A 583 9.29 33.01 -57.54
C SER A 583 9.89 32.21 -56.38
N PHE A 584 9.97 30.89 -56.48
CA PHE A 584 10.73 30.12 -55.50
C PHE A 584 12.20 30.52 -55.53
N SER A 585 12.81 30.69 -54.36
CA SER A 585 14.25 30.94 -54.22
C SER A 585 15.09 29.71 -54.55
N ALA A 586 14.53 28.51 -54.39
CA ALA A 586 15.13 27.24 -54.80
C ALA A 586 14.07 26.20 -55.15
N THR A 587 14.41 25.29 -56.06
CA THR A 587 13.58 24.14 -56.46
C THR A 587 14.42 22.86 -56.44
N ASN A 588 14.05 21.91 -55.59
CA ASN A 588 14.65 20.59 -55.50
C ASN A 588 13.70 19.59 -56.16
N LEU A 589 14.05 19.09 -57.35
CA LEU A 589 13.20 18.18 -58.13
C LEU A 589 13.77 16.75 -58.08
N PRO A 590 12.94 15.71 -58.31
CA PRO A 590 13.41 14.32 -58.33
C PRO A 590 14.43 14.11 -59.45
N ALA A 591 15.35 13.15 -59.24
CA ALA A 591 16.22 12.71 -60.32
C ALA A 591 15.40 12.04 -61.44
N ILE A 592 15.64 12.46 -62.68
CA ILE A 592 15.04 11.84 -63.87
C ILE A 592 16.01 10.85 -64.50
N ALA A 593 15.49 9.76 -65.07
CA ALA A 593 16.31 8.81 -65.81
C ALA A 593 16.88 9.46 -67.08
N GLY A 594 18.05 9.00 -67.53
CA GLY A 594 18.71 9.56 -68.71
C GLY A 594 17.81 9.50 -69.96
N GLY A 595 17.69 10.64 -70.65
CA GLY A 595 16.84 10.78 -71.85
C GLY A 595 15.44 11.32 -71.60
N LEU A 596 15.10 11.62 -70.35
CA LEU A 596 13.91 12.39 -69.98
C LEU A 596 14.28 13.87 -69.79
N ASN A 597 13.36 14.78 -70.12
CA ASN A 597 13.48 16.23 -69.91
C ASN A 597 12.41 16.72 -68.95
#